data_AF-A0A0U2LV86-F1
#
_entry.id   AF-A0A0U2LV86-F1
#
_cell.length_a   1.000
_cell.length_b   1.000
_cell.length_c   1.000
_cell.angle_alpha   90.00
_cell.angle_beta   90.00
_cell.angle_gamma   90.00
#
_symmetry.space_group_name_H-M   'P 1'
#
loop_
_entity.id
_entity.type
_entity.pdbx_description
1 polymer ?
#
loop_
_entity_poly.entity_id
_entity_poly.type
_entity_poly.pdbx_seq_one_letter_code
_entity_poly.pdbx_strand_id
1 'polypeptide(L)'
;MRINWAKYLKETPEYEPIITNKEYIDAWNNYFENNKENFPLNELVLITGNMTIKNETMVLEYALLNQTKKPVKEIEFGVTLSLFGKEYFTGALRTNKNCYEELLPNDVRLDLIDFGNDRYDNQKLSNDNYQLIINYCNEISYDTDELSEKELQDSAK
;
A
#
# COMPACT_ATOMS: atom_id res chain seq x y z
N MET A 1 -10.43 15.50 1.27
CA MET A 1 -9.76 14.19 1.18
C MET A 1 -10.20 13.56 -0.11
N ARG A 2 -9.26 13.16 -0.97
CA ARG A 2 -9.54 12.34 -2.15
C ARG A 2 -9.04 10.93 -1.88
N ILE A 3 -9.84 9.94 -2.23
CA ILE A 3 -9.48 8.52 -2.18
C ILE A 3 -9.29 8.03 -3.60
N ASN A 4 -8.12 7.48 -3.90
CA ASN A 4 -7.81 6.93 -5.22
C ASN A 4 -7.08 5.59 -5.11
N TRP A 5 -7.32 4.71 -6.07
CA TRP A 5 -6.51 3.51 -6.25
C TRP A 5 -5.11 3.85 -6.74
N ALA A 6 -4.13 3.02 -6.37
CA ALA A 6 -2.76 3.10 -6.86
C ALA A 6 -2.72 3.10 -8.40
N LYS A 7 -1.78 3.85 -8.97
CA LYS A 7 -1.68 4.05 -10.41
C LYS A 7 -1.57 2.72 -11.17
N TYR A 8 -0.68 1.83 -10.76
CA TYR A 8 -0.50 0.55 -11.44
C TYR A 8 -1.78 -0.32 -11.45
N LEU A 9 -2.61 -0.26 -10.41
CA LEU A 9 -3.90 -0.97 -10.36
C LEU A 9 -4.88 -0.39 -11.39
N LYS A 10 -4.91 0.95 -11.54
CA LYS A 10 -5.71 1.63 -12.57
C LYS A 10 -5.29 1.28 -13.99
N GLU A 11 -4.02 0.94 -14.19
CA GLU A 11 -3.42 0.66 -15.51
C GLU A 11 -3.40 -0.83 -15.86
N THR A 12 -3.77 -1.72 -14.92
CA THR A 12 -3.72 -3.18 -15.12
C THR A 12 -5.14 -3.76 -15.24
N PRO A 13 -5.53 -4.31 -16.40
CA PRO A 13 -6.91 -4.75 -16.67
C PRO A 13 -7.48 -5.78 -15.69
N GLU A 14 -6.63 -6.60 -15.09
CA GLU A 14 -7.03 -7.65 -14.13
C GLU A 14 -7.68 -7.07 -12.86
N TYR A 15 -7.34 -5.83 -12.49
CA TYR A 15 -7.89 -5.13 -11.33
C TYR A 15 -9.07 -4.22 -11.67
N GLU A 16 -9.48 -4.12 -12.93
CA GLU A 16 -10.60 -3.27 -13.33
C GLU A 16 -11.90 -3.54 -12.55
N PRO A 17 -12.27 -4.81 -12.24
CA PRO A 17 -13.46 -5.10 -11.46
C PRO A 17 -13.43 -4.54 -10.03
N ILE A 18 -12.24 -4.45 -9.40
CA ILE A 18 -12.13 -3.95 -8.02
C ILE A 18 -12.09 -2.41 -8.00
N ILE A 19 -11.37 -1.79 -8.94
CA ILE A 19 -11.20 -0.32 -8.93
C ILE A 19 -12.47 0.43 -9.35
N THR A 20 -13.39 -0.22 -10.06
CA THR A 20 -14.67 0.35 -10.50
C THR A 20 -15.82 0.10 -9.52
N ASN A 21 -15.58 -0.66 -8.45
CA ASN A 21 -16.59 -0.99 -7.45
C ASN A 21 -16.90 0.23 -6.54
N LYS A 22 -17.98 0.95 -6.87
CA LYS A 22 -18.41 2.14 -6.13
C LYS A 22 -18.78 1.85 -4.67
N GLU A 23 -19.47 0.74 -4.40
CA GLU A 23 -19.87 0.38 -3.04
C GLU A 23 -18.65 0.24 -2.12
N TYR A 24 -17.57 -0.33 -2.66
CA TYR A 24 -16.32 -0.50 -1.94
C TYR A 24 -15.62 0.83 -1.68
N ILE A 25 -15.58 1.75 -2.66
CA ILE A 25 -15.03 3.10 -2.50
C ILE A 25 -15.86 3.91 -1.48
N ASP A 26 -17.18 3.80 -1.52
CA ASP A 26 -18.08 4.49 -0.60
C ASP A 26 -17.92 3.99 0.84
N ALA A 27 -17.67 2.69 1.04
CA ALA A 27 -17.34 2.13 2.35
C ALA A 27 -16.06 2.75 2.95
N TRP A 28 -15.01 2.92 2.14
CA TRP A 28 -13.80 3.63 2.57
C TRP A 28 -14.08 5.10 2.87
N ASN A 29 -14.79 5.82 1.99
CA ASN A 29 -15.17 7.21 2.24
C ASN A 29 -15.88 7.36 3.60
N ASN A 30 -16.87 6.52 3.87
CA ASN A 30 -17.60 6.52 5.14
C ASN A 30 -16.69 6.24 6.33
N TYR A 31 -15.76 5.27 6.21
CA TYR A 31 -14.79 4.99 7.26
C TYR A 31 -13.92 6.21 7.60
N PHE A 32 -13.37 6.88 6.58
CA PHE A 32 -12.50 8.03 6.79
C PHE A 32 -13.23 9.25 7.35
N GLU A 33 -14.44 9.54 6.88
CA GLU A 33 -15.25 10.65 7.42
C GLU A 33 -15.60 10.40 8.90
N ASN A 34 -15.99 9.18 9.27
CA ASN A 34 -16.35 8.84 10.64
C ASN A 34 -15.16 8.82 11.62
N ASN A 35 -13.93 8.61 11.13
CA ASN A 35 -12.73 8.48 11.95
C ASN A 35 -11.76 9.66 11.82
N LYS A 36 -12.13 10.71 11.10
CA LYS A 36 -11.24 11.81 10.73
C LYS A 36 -10.53 12.45 11.93
N GLU A 37 -11.22 12.58 13.06
CA GLU A 37 -10.69 13.20 14.29
C GLU A 37 -9.74 12.27 15.07
N ASN A 38 -9.74 10.96 14.76
CA ASN A 38 -8.94 9.95 15.45
C ASN A 38 -7.59 9.70 14.80
N PHE A 39 -7.35 10.21 13.59
CA PHE A 39 -6.09 9.97 12.89
C PHE A 39 -4.96 10.86 13.46
N PRO A 40 -3.77 10.30 13.69
CA PRO A 40 -2.63 11.07 14.17
C PRO A 40 -2.20 12.11 13.13
N LEU A 41 -1.85 13.31 13.60
CA LEU A 41 -1.38 14.40 12.75
C LEU A 41 0.13 14.32 12.54
N ASN A 42 0.59 14.70 11.35
CA ASN A 42 1.99 14.67 10.91
C ASN A 42 2.59 13.27 10.72
N GLU A 43 1.75 12.25 10.52
CA GLU A 43 2.18 10.87 10.31
C GLU A 43 1.65 10.29 8.99
N LEU A 44 2.26 9.18 8.54
CA LEU A 44 1.65 8.31 7.55
C LEU A 44 0.85 7.24 8.28
N VAL A 45 -0.40 7.05 7.89
CA VAL A 45 -1.30 6.11 8.53
C VAL A 45 -1.64 4.99 7.55
N LEU A 46 -1.37 3.75 7.94
CA LEU A 46 -1.71 2.55 7.19
C LEU A 46 -2.91 1.87 7.84
N ILE A 47 -3.98 1.65 7.08
CA ILE A 47 -5.19 0.96 7.52
C ILE A 47 -5.38 -0.27 6.65
N THR A 48 -5.50 -1.45 7.26
CA THR A 48 -5.69 -2.71 6.51
C THR A 48 -7.16 -3.02 6.30
N GLY A 49 -7.46 -3.60 5.13
CA GLY A 49 -8.78 -4.08 4.73
C GLY A 49 -8.91 -5.58 4.91
N ASN A 50 -9.58 -6.25 3.96
CA ASN A 50 -9.67 -7.69 3.99
C ASN A 50 -8.44 -8.34 3.36
N MET A 51 -8.14 -9.55 3.79
CA MET A 51 -7.22 -10.43 3.08
C MET A 51 -8.00 -11.50 2.31
N THR A 52 -7.59 -11.75 1.07
CA THR A 52 -8.17 -12.78 0.21
C THR A 52 -7.08 -13.78 -0.17
N ILE A 53 -7.36 -15.06 0.04
CA ILE A 53 -6.53 -16.17 -0.43
C ILE A 53 -7.32 -16.86 -1.54
N LYS A 54 -6.80 -16.88 -2.76
CA LYS A 54 -7.46 -17.50 -3.90
C LYS A 54 -6.45 -18.01 -4.93
N ASN A 55 -6.59 -19.28 -5.31
CA ASN A 55 -5.74 -19.92 -6.32
C ASN A 55 -4.25 -19.74 -5.99
N GLU A 56 -3.89 -20.04 -4.73
CA GLU A 56 -2.55 -19.86 -4.16
C GLU A 56 -2.11 -18.40 -3.97
N THR A 57 -2.77 -17.39 -4.55
CA THR A 57 -2.43 -15.99 -4.32
C THR A 57 -3.03 -15.45 -3.02
N MET A 58 -2.22 -14.79 -2.20
CA MET A 58 -2.66 -14.07 -1.01
C MET A 58 -2.53 -12.56 -1.20
N VAL A 59 -3.67 -11.87 -1.18
CA VAL A 59 -3.72 -10.41 -1.34
C VAL A 59 -4.30 -9.75 -0.10
N LEU A 60 -3.61 -8.74 0.42
CA LEU A 60 -4.10 -7.85 1.47
C LEU A 60 -4.43 -6.48 0.89
N GLU A 61 -5.67 -6.03 1.11
CA GLU A 61 -6.10 -4.66 0.82
C GLU A 61 -5.57 -3.71 1.90
N TYR A 62 -5.10 -2.53 1.51
CA TYR A 62 -4.77 -1.48 2.47
C TYR A 62 -5.04 -0.07 1.92
N ALA A 63 -5.18 0.87 2.84
CA ALA A 63 -5.29 2.30 2.57
C ALA A 63 -4.14 3.03 3.26
N LEU A 64 -3.40 3.84 2.49
CA LEU A 64 -2.37 4.74 2.98
C LEU A 64 -2.93 6.17 3.02
N LEU A 65 -3.05 6.72 4.21
CA LEU A 65 -3.49 8.09 4.46
C LEU A 65 -2.28 8.96 4.78
N ASN A 66 -2.10 10.06 4.04
CA ASN A 66 -1.03 11.02 4.29
C ASN A 66 -1.52 12.14 5.22
N GLN A 67 -1.25 12.03 6.53
CA GLN A 67 -1.50 13.11 7.50
C GLN A 67 -0.29 14.04 7.68
N THR A 68 0.75 13.90 6.84
CA THR A 68 1.93 14.76 6.86
C THR A 68 1.67 16.07 6.11
N LYS A 69 2.58 17.04 6.26
CA LYS A 69 2.51 18.34 5.58
C LYS A 69 3.07 18.31 4.16
N LYS A 70 3.74 17.22 3.77
CA LYS A 70 4.42 17.09 2.49
C LYS A 70 3.73 16.00 1.68
N PRO A 71 3.75 16.11 0.35
CA PRO A 71 3.39 14.98 -0.47
C PRO A 71 4.38 13.82 -0.25
N VAL A 72 3.91 12.59 -0.44
CA VAL A 72 4.73 11.37 -0.35
C VAL A 72 4.51 10.55 -1.60
N LYS A 73 5.58 10.05 -2.21
CA LYS A 73 5.46 9.19 -3.39
C LYS A 73 5.70 7.74 -3.04
N GLU A 74 6.92 7.46 -2.61
CA GLU A 74 7.43 6.12 -2.37
C GLU A 74 7.67 5.91 -0.88
N ILE A 75 7.19 4.77 -0.38
CA ILE A 75 7.29 4.40 1.01
C ILE A 75 7.88 3.00 1.14
N GLU A 76 8.61 2.81 2.22
CA GLU A 76 8.97 1.51 2.74
C GLU A 76 8.26 1.31 4.08
N PHE A 77 7.63 0.16 4.24
CA PHE A 77 7.04 -0.24 5.51
C PHE A 77 7.55 -1.62 5.89
N GLY A 78 8.14 -1.71 7.08
CA GLY A 78 8.54 -2.98 7.68
C GLY A 78 7.37 -3.58 8.41
N VAL A 79 7.02 -4.83 8.08
CA VAL A 79 5.82 -5.48 8.61
C VAL A 79 6.09 -6.89 9.10
N THR A 80 5.25 -7.32 10.05
CA THR A 80 5.08 -8.71 10.43
C THR A 80 3.61 -9.06 10.23
N LEU A 81 3.33 -9.99 9.32
CA LEU A 81 2.02 -10.58 9.09
C LEU A 81 1.94 -11.92 9.81
N SER A 82 0.93 -12.09 10.64
CA SER A 82 0.56 -13.36 11.27
C SER A 82 -0.82 -13.82 10.82
N LEU A 83 -0.97 -15.12 10.60
CA LEU A 83 -2.22 -15.79 10.24
C LEU A 83 -2.54 -16.85 11.28
N PHE A 84 -3.78 -16.87 11.77
CA PHE A 84 -4.24 -17.83 12.77
C PHE A 84 -3.30 -17.94 13.99
N GLY A 85 -2.76 -16.79 14.42
CA GLY A 85 -1.84 -16.68 15.55
C GLY A 85 -0.39 -17.12 15.26
N LYS A 86 -0.02 -17.40 14.01
CA LYS A 86 1.34 -17.79 13.61
C LYS A 86 1.93 -16.77 12.65
N GLU A 87 3.20 -16.43 12.85
CA GLU A 87 3.93 -15.56 11.92
C GLU A 87 4.02 -16.22 10.55
N TYR A 88 3.65 -15.47 9.52
CA TYR A 88 3.64 -15.89 8.12
C TYR A 88 4.71 -15.16 7.31
N PHE A 89 4.80 -13.83 7.46
CA PHE A 89 5.77 -13.00 6.76
C PHE A 89 6.34 -11.95 7.69
N THR A 90 7.67 -11.79 7.66
CA THR A 90 8.36 -10.65 8.27
C THR A 90 9.32 -10.08 7.25
N GLY A 91 9.18 -8.79 6.94
CA GLY A 91 10.02 -8.14 5.94
C GLY A 91 9.62 -6.72 5.62
N ALA A 92 10.34 -6.12 4.68
CA ALA A 92 10.06 -4.78 4.17
C ALA A 92 9.23 -4.87 2.88
N LEU A 93 8.18 -4.07 2.81
CA LEU A 93 7.37 -3.86 1.62
C LEU A 93 7.66 -2.46 1.08
N ARG A 94 7.93 -2.38 -0.23
CA ARG A 94 8.32 -1.13 -0.90
C ARG A 94 7.38 -0.85 -2.04
N THR A 95 6.92 0.39 -2.14
CA THR A 95 6.23 0.86 -3.33
C THR A 95 7.26 1.08 -4.45
N ASN A 96 7.18 0.29 -5.53
CA ASN A 96 8.09 0.38 -6.68
C ASN A 96 8.11 1.77 -7.34
N LYS A 97 9.31 2.22 -7.74
CA LYS A 97 9.51 3.43 -8.51
C LYS A 97 8.63 3.45 -9.78
N ASN A 98 8.01 4.60 -10.07
CA ASN A 98 7.11 4.85 -11.21
C ASN A 98 5.75 4.14 -11.20
N CYS A 99 5.50 3.21 -10.27
CA CYS A 99 4.19 2.55 -10.13
C CYS A 99 3.15 3.39 -9.37
N TYR A 100 3.59 4.49 -8.75
CA TYR A 100 2.78 5.30 -7.84
C TYR A 100 2.84 6.78 -8.18
N GLU A 101 1.67 7.41 -8.12
CA GLU A 101 1.52 8.87 -8.13
C GLU A 101 1.80 9.43 -6.75
N GLU A 102 2.14 10.72 -6.72
CA GLU A 102 2.34 11.48 -5.50
C GLU A 102 1.05 11.52 -4.68
N LEU A 103 1.13 11.07 -3.42
CA LEU A 103 0.06 11.12 -2.43
C LEU A 103 0.13 12.44 -1.68
N LEU A 104 -0.78 13.35 -2.02
CA LEU A 104 -0.84 14.68 -1.45
C LEU A 104 -1.28 14.66 0.03
N PRO A 105 -0.96 15.72 0.81
CA PRO A 105 -1.45 15.86 2.17
C PRO A 105 -2.99 15.72 2.26
N ASN A 106 -3.44 14.95 3.25
CA ASN A 106 -4.84 14.62 3.52
C ASN A 106 -5.57 13.80 2.44
N ASP A 107 -4.85 13.23 1.48
CA ASP A 107 -5.39 12.28 0.50
C ASP A 107 -5.07 10.84 0.91
N VAL A 108 -5.81 9.89 0.33
CA VAL A 108 -5.72 8.45 0.59
C VAL A 108 -5.40 7.70 -0.71
N ARG A 109 -4.48 6.75 -0.61
CA ARG A 109 -4.20 5.77 -1.66
C ARG A 109 -4.67 4.37 -1.23
N LEU A 110 -5.60 3.78 -1.98
CA LEU A 110 -5.97 2.37 -1.87
C LEU A 110 -5.02 1.52 -2.70
N ASP A 111 -4.60 0.39 -2.16
CA ASP A 111 -3.58 -0.45 -2.77
C ASP A 111 -3.67 -1.91 -2.29
N LEU A 112 -2.94 -2.80 -2.96
CA LEU A 112 -2.93 -4.24 -2.73
C LEU A 112 -1.50 -4.74 -2.47
N ILE A 113 -1.32 -5.54 -1.42
CA ILE A 113 -0.07 -6.26 -1.16
C ILE A 113 -0.28 -7.72 -1.54
N ASP A 114 0.50 -8.21 -2.48
CA ASP A 114 0.57 -9.63 -2.82
C ASP A 114 1.69 -10.29 -2.02
N PHE A 115 1.33 -11.20 -1.12
CA PHE A 115 2.27 -12.00 -0.32
C PHE A 115 2.70 -13.30 -1.01
N GLY A 116 2.25 -13.54 -2.25
CA GLY A 116 2.62 -14.68 -3.07
C GLY A 116 1.93 -15.99 -2.67
N ASN A 117 2.56 -17.09 -3.08
CA ASN A 117 1.97 -18.42 -3.04
C ASN A 117 1.88 -19.00 -1.63
N ASP A 118 0.66 -19.24 -1.15
CA ASP A 118 0.40 -19.90 0.13
C ASP A 118 -0.34 -21.24 -0.02
N ARG A 119 -0.23 -22.07 1.02
CA ARG A 119 -0.81 -23.42 1.15
C ARG A 119 -2.21 -23.43 1.76
N TYR A 120 -2.80 -22.26 2.06
CA TYR A 120 -4.14 -22.19 2.64
C TYR A 120 -5.22 -22.36 1.58
N ASP A 121 -6.35 -22.92 2.01
CA ASP A 121 -7.55 -23.03 1.18
C ASP A 121 -8.08 -21.64 0.76
N ASN A 122 -8.80 -21.62 -0.36
CA ASN A 122 -9.48 -20.42 -0.86
C ASN A 122 -10.43 -19.86 0.20
N GLN A 123 -10.17 -18.64 0.69
CA GLN A 123 -10.95 -18.01 1.75
C GLN A 123 -10.76 -16.50 1.81
N LYS A 124 -11.67 -15.83 2.52
CA LYS A 124 -11.56 -14.41 2.88
C LYS A 124 -11.32 -14.32 4.39
N LEU A 125 -10.24 -13.65 4.78
CA LEU A 125 -9.84 -13.47 6.17
C LEU A 125 -10.18 -12.05 6.63
N SER A 126 -10.94 -11.97 7.72
CA SER A 126 -11.14 -10.74 8.50
C SER A 126 -10.02 -10.57 9.55
N ASN A 127 -10.01 -9.42 10.21
CA ASN A 127 -9.01 -9.05 11.23
C ASN A 127 -8.94 -10.00 12.45
N ASP A 128 -9.92 -10.89 12.64
CA ASP A 128 -9.85 -11.94 13.67
C ASP A 128 -8.94 -13.10 13.27
N ASN A 129 -8.66 -13.25 11.97
CA ASN A 129 -7.90 -14.36 11.41
C ASN A 129 -6.47 -13.97 11.03
N TYR A 130 -6.19 -12.68 10.90
CA TYR A 130 -4.86 -12.16 10.59
C TYR A 130 -4.51 -10.96 11.45
N GLN A 131 -3.22 -10.76 11.66
CA GLN A 131 -2.67 -9.58 12.30
C GLN A 131 -1.53 -9.03 11.45
N LEU A 132 -1.61 -7.76 11.05
CA LEU A 132 -0.49 -7.04 10.46
C LEU A 132 0.08 -6.06 11.49
N ILE A 133 1.33 -6.24 11.86
CA ILE A 133 2.08 -5.32 12.72
C ILE A 133 2.96 -4.46 11.82
N ILE A 134 2.81 -3.14 11.89
CA ILE A 134 3.68 -2.19 11.23
C ILE A 134 4.81 -1.81 12.19
N ASN A 135 6.03 -2.22 11.87
CA ASN A 135 7.23 -1.94 12.67
C ASN A 135 7.77 -0.53 12.37
N TYR A 136 7.68 -0.09 11.12
CA TYR A 136 8.05 1.26 10.69
C TYR A 136 7.38 1.62 9.36
N CYS A 137 7.26 2.91 9.06
CA CYS A 137 6.79 3.44 7.78
C CYS A 137 7.58 4.71 7.44
N ASN A 138 8.40 4.65 6.39
CA ASN A 138 9.32 5.72 6.01
C ASN A 138 9.12 6.10 4.53
N GLU A 139 9.31 7.37 4.21
CA GLU A 139 9.49 7.81 2.83
C GLU A 139 10.84 7.31 2.30
N ILE A 140 10.86 6.78 1.08
CA ILE A 140 12.10 6.42 0.39
C ILE A 140 12.65 7.69 -0.26
N SER A 141 13.65 8.31 0.37
CA SER A 141 14.47 9.33 -0.31
C SER A 141 15.49 8.62 -1.20
N TYR A 142 15.41 8.86 -2.50
CA TYR A 142 16.57 8.65 -3.36
C TYR A 142 17.44 9.89 -3.16
N ASP A 143 18.34 9.85 -2.18
CA ASP A 143 19.48 10.75 -2.23
C ASP A 143 20.13 10.51 -3.58
N THR A 144 20.22 11.57 -4.37
CA THR A 144 20.85 11.58 -5.68
C THR A 144 22.30 11.12 -5.53
N ASP A 145 22.55 9.82 -5.67
CA ASP A 145 23.82 9.38 -6.20
C ASP A 145 23.85 9.85 -7.66
N GLU A 146 24.42 11.05 -7.82
CA GLU A 146 24.86 11.70 -9.06
C GLU A 146 25.94 10.87 -9.80
N LEU A 147 25.71 9.58 -10.02
CA LEU A 147 26.60 8.70 -10.75
C LEU A 147 25.79 7.74 -11.63
N SER A 148 25.24 8.24 -12.74
CA SER A 148 25.23 7.50 -14.00
C SER A 148 24.85 8.33 -15.24
N GLU A 149 24.33 9.55 -15.11
CA GLU A 149 24.15 10.41 -16.30
C GLU A 149 25.48 11.01 -16.80
N LYS A 150 26.48 11.19 -15.93
CA LYS A 150 27.85 11.55 -16.34
C LYS A 150 28.56 10.42 -17.09
N GLU A 151 28.37 9.16 -16.69
CA GLU A 151 28.98 8.01 -17.39
C GLU A 151 28.36 7.74 -18.77
N LEU A 152 27.09 8.13 -18.98
CA LEU A 152 26.41 8.05 -20.28
C LEU A 152 26.83 9.15 -21.27
N GLN A 153 27.41 10.26 -20.81
CA GLN A 153 27.96 11.32 -21.68
C GLN A 153 29.44 11.12 -22.02
N ASP A 154 30.22 10.50 -21.13
CA ASP A 154 31.64 10.21 -21.38
C ASP A 154 31.87 8.93 -22.20
N SER A 155 30.85 8.09 -22.39
CA SER A 155 30.89 6.95 -23.32
C SER A 155 30.41 7.30 -24.75
N ALA A 156 30.03 8.55 -24.98
CA ALA A 156 29.58 9.09 -26.28
C ALA A 156 30.61 10.01 -26.96
N LYS A 157 31.88 10.00 -26.53
CA LYS A 157 33.00 10.71 -27.18
C LYS A 157 34.07 9.78 -27.71
#